data_AF-A0A078B8C8-F1
#
_entry.id   AF-A0A078B8C8-F1
#
_cell.length_a   1.000
_cell.length_b   1.000
_cell.length_c   1.000
_cell.angle_alpha   90.00
_cell.angle_beta   90.00
_cell.angle_gamma   90.00
#
_symmetry.space_group_name_H-M   'P 1'
#
loop_
_entity.id
_entity.type
_entity.pdbx_description
1 polymer ?
#
loop_
_entity_poly.entity_id
_entity_poly.type
_entity_poly.pdbx_seq_one_letter_code
_entity_poly.pdbx_strand_id
1 'polypeptide(L)'
;MGGHGHDNHHHHANPNAIQETDESLPLRIREIDLIKYNPNLFYVSITDFPKAFDILGGTSTLACEALGGLFGYWYYSQKLRHTPATFYARIMLSFSRIFLGASVGCWVGYMKFGDRQRLHNAWVSERLRRRYPDSLALNQHDLWQVKGVRPSHQFYKWT
;
A
#
# COMPACT_ATOMS: atom_id res chain seq x y z
N MET A 1 27.61 -35.89 -34.19
CA MET A 1 27.70 -34.43 -34.04
C MET A 1 26.51 -34.01 -33.20
N GLY A 2 26.64 -33.97 -31.87
CA GLY A 2 26.83 -32.73 -31.08
C GLY A 2 25.43 -32.14 -30.77
N GLY A 3 24.90 -32.05 -29.55
CA GLY A 3 25.50 -31.81 -28.25
C GLY A 3 25.15 -30.38 -27.80
N HIS A 4 24.48 -30.25 -26.63
CA HIS A 4 24.06 -29.03 -25.90
C HIS A 4 22.74 -28.37 -26.34
N GLY A 5 21.86 -27.89 -25.44
CA GLY A 5 22.04 -27.60 -24.03
C GLY A 5 20.76 -27.90 -23.22
N HIS A 6 20.98 -28.57 -22.09
CA HIS A 6 20.09 -28.54 -20.94
C HIS A 6 19.94 -27.08 -20.48
N ASP A 7 18.83 -26.44 -20.80
CA ASP A 7 18.30 -25.37 -19.94
C ASP A 7 17.56 -26.04 -18.78
N ASN A 8 18.33 -26.77 -17.98
CA ASN A 8 18.03 -26.93 -16.57
C ASN A 8 18.13 -25.52 -15.98
N HIS A 9 17.04 -24.74 -16.08
CA HIS A 9 16.78 -23.71 -15.10
C HIS A 9 16.62 -24.45 -13.79
N HIS A 10 17.76 -24.66 -13.13
CA HIS A 10 17.83 -25.07 -11.75
C HIS A 10 17.05 -24.02 -10.96
N HIS A 11 15.77 -24.30 -10.76
CA HIS A 11 14.98 -23.64 -9.75
C HIS A 11 15.75 -23.86 -8.45
N HIS A 12 16.43 -22.81 -8.01
CA HIS A 12 17.04 -22.78 -6.69
C HIS A 12 15.91 -22.68 -5.67
N ALA A 13 15.18 -23.78 -5.50
CA ALA A 13 14.29 -23.97 -4.36
C ALA A 13 15.17 -23.80 -3.12
N ASN A 14 14.92 -22.75 -2.34
CA ASN A 14 15.71 -22.48 -1.15
C ASN A 14 15.28 -23.47 -0.05
N PRO A 15 16.10 -24.47 0.31
CA PRO A 15 15.74 -25.43 1.36
C PRO A 15 15.66 -24.76 2.75
N ASN A 16 16.17 -23.53 2.88
CA ASN A 16 16.08 -22.71 4.08
C ASN A 16 14.93 -21.67 4.00
N ALA A 17 14.00 -21.82 3.07
CA ALA A 17 12.86 -20.91 2.95
C ALA A 17 12.00 -20.98 4.22
N ILE A 18 11.76 -19.82 4.84
CA ILE A 18 10.86 -19.71 5.99
C ILE A 18 9.46 -20.14 5.52
N GLN A 19 8.87 -21.10 6.22
CA GLN A 19 7.49 -21.52 6.00
C GLN A 19 6.54 -20.43 6.51
N GLU A 20 6.38 -19.38 5.71
CA GLU A 20 5.37 -18.34 5.93
C GLU A 20 4.03 -18.79 5.34
N THR A 21 2.95 -18.61 6.07
CA THR A 21 1.59 -18.82 5.56
C THR A 21 1.33 -17.85 4.40
N ASP A 22 0.63 -18.32 3.36
CA ASP A 22 0.35 -17.52 2.15
C ASP A 22 -0.37 -16.21 2.47
N GLU A 23 -1.20 -16.20 3.52
CA GLU A 23 -1.93 -15.03 4.01
C GLU A 23 -1.01 -13.91 4.53
N SER A 24 0.18 -14.26 5.01
CA SER A 24 1.17 -13.30 5.50
C SER A 24 2.05 -12.72 4.39
N LEU A 25 1.98 -13.26 3.17
CA LEU A 25 2.80 -12.82 2.04
C LEU A 25 2.55 -11.37 1.62
N PRO A 26 1.30 -10.91 1.50
CA PRO A 26 1.01 -9.53 1.10
C PRO A 26 1.42 -8.46 2.11
N LEU A 27 1.67 -8.85 3.38
CA LEU A 27 1.99 -7.94 4.49
C LEU A 27 3.47 -7.52 4.55
N ARG A 28 4.32 -8.02 3.65
CA ARG A 28 5.75 -7.69 3.61
C ARG A 28 6.16 -7.24 2.21
N ILE A 29 7.26 -6.50 2.12
CA ILE A 29 7.91 -6.25 0.83
C ILE A 29 8.31 -7.58 0.21
N ARG A 30 7.85 -7.83 -1.02
CA ARG A 30 8.21 -9.02 -1.79
C ARG A 30 8.99 -8.62 -3.02
N GLU A 31 9.86 -9.52 -3.45
CA GLU A 31 10.53 -9.36 -4.74
C GLU A 31 9.50 -9.39 -5.86
N ILE A 32 9.77 -8.62 -6.91
CA ILE A 32 8.89 -8.53 -8.07
C ILE A 32 8.68 -9.90 -8.72
N ASP A 33 9.66 -10.79 -8.63
CA ASP A 33 9.58 -12.12 -9.19
C ASP A 33 8.56 -13.00 -8.45
N LEU A 34 8.44 -12.88 -7.12
CA LEU A 34 7.38 -13.56 -6.36
C LEU A 34 5.98 -13.10 -6.82
N ILE A 35 5.84 -11.79 -7.09
CA ILE A 35 4.56 -11.21 -7.56
C ILE A 35 4.23 -11.71 -8.98
N LYS A 36 5.24 -11.95 -9.83
CA LYS A 36 5.03 -12.51 -11.18
C LYS A 36 4.52 -13.94 -11.16
N TYR A 37 5.00 -14.77 -10.22
CA TYR A 37 4.58 -16.17 -10.12
C TYR A 37 3.12 -16.32 -9.63
N ASN A 38 2.65 -15.43 -8.76
CA ASN A 38 1.24 -15.42 -8.35
C ASN A 38 0.72 -13.98 -8.12
N PRO A 39 0.30 -13.27 -9.18
CA PRO A 39 -0.19 -11.90 -9.04
C PRO A 39 -1.56 -11.83 -8.38
N ASN A 40 -2.35 -12.91 -8.41
CA ASN A 40 -3.68 -12.94 -7.79
C ASN A 40 -3.61 -12.84 -6.27
N LEU A 41 -2.56 -13.37 -5.64
CA LEU A 41 -2.37 -13.29 -4.19
C LEU A 41 -2.13 -11.86 -3.68
N PHE A 42 -1.45 -11.02 -4.49
CA PHE A 42 -1.10 -9.65 -4.13
C PHE A 42 -2.11 -8.61 -4.62
N TYR A 43 -3.07 -9.04 -5.43
CA TYR A 43 -4.08 -8.16 -5.98
C TYR A 43 -5.05 -7.67 -4.90
N VAL A 44 -5.30 -6.37 -4.91
CA VAL A 44 -6.35 -5.75 -4.11
C VAL A 44 -7.29 -5.04 -5.06
N SER A 45 -8.56 -5.41 -5.02
CA SER A 45 -9.57 -4.70 -5.80
C SER A 45 -9.78 -3.31 -5.21
N ILE A 46 -9.94 -2.31 -6.09
CA ILE A 46 -10.33 -0.95 -5.70
C ILE A 46 -11.71 -0.94 -5.02
N THR A 47 -12.56 -1.94 -5.32
CA THR A 47 -13.88 -2.11 -4.70
C THR A 47 -13.82 -2.76 -3.32
N ASP A 48 -12.68 -3.33 -2.92
CA ASP A 48 -12.47 -3.93 -1.60
C ASP A 48 -12.07 -2.82 -0.61
N PHE A 49 -13.07 -2.02 -0.24
CA PHE A 49 -12.90 -0.86 0.64
C PHE A 49 -12.18 -1.20 1.96
N PRO A 50 -12.48 -2.31 2.67
CA PRO A 50 -11.73 -2.67 3.88
C PRO A 50 -10.23 -2.82 3.64
N LYS A 51 -9.82 -3.56 2.58
CA LYS A 51 -8.40 -3.73 2.28
C LYS A 51 -7.74 -2.44 1.82
N ALA A 52 -8.45 -1.61 1.03
CA ALA A 52 -7.96 -0.31 0.61
C ALA A 52 -7.77 0.63 1.82
N PHE A 53 -8.71 0.60 2.77
CA PHE A 53 -8.65 1.37 4.00
C PHE A 53 -7.47 0.97 4.88
N ASP A 54 -7.22 -0.33 5.05
CA ASP A 54 -6.06 -0.84 5.76
C ASP A 54 -4.75 -0.38 5.11
N ILE A 55 -4.67 -0.41 3.76
CA ILE A 55 -3.49 0.05 3.02
C ILE A 55 -3.22 1.54 3.26
N LEU A 56 -4.26 2.37 3.42
CA LEU A 56 -4.12 3.79 3.72
C LEU A 56 -3.68 4.08 5.16
N GLY A 57 -3.49 3.06 6.00
CA GLY A 57 -3.11 3.17 7.41
C GLY A 57 -4.28 3.08 8.38
N GLY A 58 -5.47 2.74 7.87
CA GLY A 58 -6.64 2.38 8.66
C GLY A 58 -7.06 3.45 9.67
N THR A 59 -7.40 2.99 10.88
CA THR A 59 -7.90 3.84 11.96
C THR A 59 -6.89 4.90 12.41
N SER A 60 -5.59 4.63 12.30
CA SER A 60 -4.54 5.59 12.69
C SER A 60 -4.52 6.79 11.74
N THR A 61 -4.68 6.57 10.44
CA THR A 61 -4.78 7.66 9.47
C THR A 61 -6.07 8.48 9.68
N LEU A 62 -7.20 7.85 9.98
CA LEU A 62 -8.43 8.56 10.35
C LEU A 62 -8.27 9.40 11.63
N ALA A 63 -7.56 8.89 12.63
CA ALA A 63 -7.28 9.64 13.84
C ALA A 63 -6.44 10.90 13.50
N CYS A 64 -5.43 10.77 12.64
CA CYS A 64 -4.65 11.92 12.17
C CYS A 64 -5.48 12.91 11.35
N GLU A 65 -6.39 12.44 10.50
CA GLU A 65 -7.33 13.28 9.75
C GLU A 65 -8.24 14.07 10.72
N ALA A 66 -8.84 13.40 11.70
CA ALA A 66 -9.70 14.03 12.70
C ALA A 66 -8.92 15.07 13.53
N LEU A 67 -7.72 14.73 14.00
CA LEU A 67 -6.84 15.66 14.73
C LEU A 67 -6.43 16.85 13.86
N GLY A 68 -6.13 16.62 12.58
CA GLY A 68 -5.82 17.67 11.62
C GLY A 68 -7.00 18.63 11.43
N GLY A 69 -8.21 18.09 11.28
CA GLY A 69 -9.45 18.88 11.15
C GLY A 69 -9.75 19.72 12.40
N LEU A 70 -9.61 19.11 13.59
CA LEU A 70 -9.76 19.80 14.87
C LEU A 70 -8.72 20.91 15.05
N PHE A 71 -7.46 20.65 14.67
CA PHE A 71 -6.40 21.65 14.71
C PHE A 71 -6.67 22.81 13.74
N GLY A 72 -7.13 22.51 12.52
CA GLY A 72 -7.53 23.50 11.52
C GLY A 72 -8.67 24.39 12.02
N TYR A 73 -9.70 23.80 12.65
CA TYR A 73 -10.76 24.54 13.29
C TYR A 73 -10.25 25.41 14.44
N TRP A 74 -9.47 24.83 15.35
CA TRP A 74 -8.92 25.54 16.50
C TRP A 74 -8.09 26.75 16.06
N TYR A 75 -7.18 26.57 15.11
CA TYR A 75 -6.37 27.65 14.54
C TYR A 75 -7.23 28.79 13.97
N TYR A 76 -8.27 28.44 13.20
CA TYR A 76 -9.16 29.45 12.63
C TYR A 76 -10.04 30.13 13.69
N SER A 77 -10.47 29.40 14.72
CA SER A 77 -11.28 29.94 15.81
C SER A 77 -10.52 31.02 16.60
N GLN A 78 -9.19 30.90 16.73
CA GLN A 78 -8.36 31.94 17.33
C GLN A 78 -8.31 33.20 16.46
N LYS A 79 -8.19 33.03 15.13
CA LYS A 79 -8.18 34.16 14.19
C LYS A 79 -9.50 34.94 14.18
N LEU A 80 -10.63 34.25 14.26
CA LEU A 80 -11.96 34.85 14.30
C LEU A 80 -12.18 35.77 15.51
N ARG A 81 -11.43 35.60 16.61
CA ARG A 81 -11.49 36.49 17.77
C ARG A 81 -11.06 37.92 17.44
N HIS A 82 -10.23 38.10 16.42
CA HIS A 82 -9.64 39.38 16.03
C HIS A 82 -10.17 39.91 14.69
N THR A 83 -10.89 39.10 13.92
CA THR A 83 -11.44 39.48 12.62
C THR A 83 -12.90 39.03 12.50
N PRO A 84 -13.87 39.93 12.70
CA PRO A 84 -15.28 39.58 12.56
C PRO A 84 -15.59 39.27 11.08
N ALA A 85 -16.28 38.16 10.85
CA ALA A 85 -16.75 37.75 9.54
C ALA A 85 -18.29 37.69 9.54
N THR A 86 -18.90 37.87 8.37
CA THR A 86 -20.34 37.66 8.20
C THR A 86 -20.70 36.20 8.48
N PHE A 87 -21.97 35.92 8.83
CA PHE A 87 -22.43 34.58 9.19
C PHE A 87 -22.04 33.51 8.14
N TYR A 88 -22.34 33.76 6.87
CA TYR A 88 -22.03 32.85 5.77
C TYR A 88 -20.51 32.69 5.54
N ALA A 89 -19.75 33.79 5.59
CA ALA A 89 -18.30 33.74 5.45
C ALA A 89 -17.67 32.92 6.58
N ARG A 90 -18.17 33.07 7.82
CA ARG A 90 -17.70 32.32 8.98
C ARG A 90 -17.89 30.81 8.79
N ILE A 91 -19.06 30.37 8.36
CA ILE A 91 -19.34 28.95 8.15
C ILE A 91 -18.42 28.37 7.06
N MET A 92 -18.37 29.02 5.89
CA MET A 92 -17.55 28.54 4.77
C MET A 92 -16.06 28.52 5.10
N LEU A 93 -15.57 29.55 5.79
CA LEU A 93 -14.17 29.61 6.22
C LEU A 93 -13.87 28.58 7.32
N SER A 94 -14.79 28.32 8.25
CA SER A 94 -14.63 27.24 9.23
C SER A 94 -14.56 25.87 8.57
N PHE A 95 -15.48 25.56 7.64
CA PHE A 95 -15.45 24.29 6.92
C PHE A 95 -14.21 24.13 6.05
N SER A 96 -13.80 25.16 5.30
CA SER A 96 -12.58 25.10 4.50
C SER A 96 -11.32 24.86 5.34
N ARG A 97 -11.26 25.40 6.57
CA ARG A 97 -10.12 25.20 7.48
C ARG A 97 -10.13 23.83 8.14
N ILE A 98 -11.31 23.31 8.48
CA ILE A 98 -11.46 21.91 8.89
C ILE A 98 -11.00 20.99 7.76
N PHE A 99 -11.48 21.22 6.53
CA PHE A 99 -11.13 20.41 5.37
C PHE A 99 -9.64 20.46 5.05
N LEU A 100 -9.03 21.66 5.07
CA LEU A 100 -7.59 21.82 4.90
C LEU A 100 -6.82 21.07 6.00
N GLY A 101 -7.22 21.23 7.26
CA GLY A 101 -6.61 20.56 8.40
C GLY A 101 -6.71 19.04 8.30
N ALA A 102 -7.90 18.53 7.96
CA ALA A 102 -8.16 17.12 7.73
C ALA A 102 -7.31 16.57 6.57
N SER A 103 -7.21 17.31 5.46
CA SER A 103 -6.37 16.93 4.32
C SER A 103 -4.89 16.80 4.70
N VAL A 104 -4.36 17.75 5.47
CA VAL A 104 -2.98 17.69 5.99
C VAL A 104 -2.83 16.53 6.99
N GLY A 105 -3.83 16.31 7.86
CA GLY A 105 -3.86 15.20 8.80
C GLY A 105 -3.85 13.84 8.09
N CYS A 106 -4.67 13.67 7.05
CA CYS A 106 -4.71 12.48 6.21
C CYS A 106 -3.37 12.27 5.50
N TRP A 107 -2.75 13.32 4.97
CA TRP A 107 -1.42 13.23 4.35
C TRP A 107 -0.35 12.75 5.33
N VAL A 108 -0.29 13.35 6.52
CA VAL A 108 0.65 12.95 7.57
C VAL A 108 0.36 11.53 8.05
N GLY A 109 -0.91 11.18 8.23
CA GLY A 109 -1.36 9.85 8.61
C GLY A 109 -0.93 8.80 7.61
N TYR A 110 -1.17 9.03 6.31
CA TYR A 110 -0.72 8.15 5.24
C TYR A 110 0.82 8.02 5.21
N MET A 111 1.56 9.11 5.39
CA MET A 111 3.02 9.06 5.43
C MET A 111 3.54 8.27 6.64
N LYS A 112 2.83 8.22 7.76
CA LYS A 112 3.29 7.51 8.97
C LYS A 112 2.79 6.08 9.08
N PHE A 113 1.55 5.82 8.67
CA PHE A 113 0.85 4.57 8.90
C PHE A 113 0.45 3.84 7.62
N GLY A 114 0.50 4.52 6.46
CA GLY A 114 0.16 3.91 5.18
C GLY A 114 1.09 2.76 4.84
N ASP A 115 0.51 1.63 4.48
CA ASP A 115 1.23 0.44 4.02
C ASP A 115 1.60 0.60 2.54
N ARG A 116 2.63 1.42 2.30
CA ARG A 116 3.17 1.69 0.97
C ARG A 116 3.67 0.42 0.28
N GLN A 117 4.05 -0.58 1.07
CA GLN A 117 4.56 -1.86 0.57
C GLN A 117 3.45 -2.66 -0.08
N ARG A 118 2.34 -2.83 0.65
CA ARG A 118 1.14 -3.50 0.15
C ARG A 118 0.51 -2.75 -1.03
N LEU A 119 0.54 -1.41 -1.01
CA LEU A 119 0.13 -0.60 -2.16
C LEU A 119 0.99 -0.88 -3.41
N HIS A 120 2.31 -0.95 -3.25
CA HIS A 120 3.22 -1.25 -4.36
C HIS A 120 2.96 -2.65 -4.93
N ASN A 121 2.84 -3.66 -4.05
CA ASN A 121 2.54 -5.04 -4.46
C ASN A 121 1.21 -5.12 -5.22
N ALA A 122 0.17 -4.42 -4.75
CA ALA A 122 -1.12 -4.33 -5.41
C ALA A 122 -1.03 -3.64 -6.79
N TRP A 123 -0.25 -2.56 -6.89
CA TRP A 123 -0.07 -1.85 -8.16
C TRP A 123 0.68 -2.69 -9.21
N VAL A 124 1.76 -3.37 -8.79
CA VAL A 124 2.54 -4.26 -9.68
C VAL A 124 1.68 -5.44 -10.16
N SER A 125 0.96 -6.08 -9.24
CA SER A 125 0.07 -7.20 -9.60
C SER A 125 -1.03 -6.77 -10.55
N GLU A 126 -1.64 -5.59 -10.36
CA GLU A 126 -2.64 -5.05 -11.29
C GLU A 126 -2.05 -4.79 -12.68
N ARG A 127 -0.84 -4.21 -12.75
CA ARG A 127 -0.13 -3.99 -14.02
C ARG A 127 0.17 -5.31 -14.75
N LEU A 128 0.60 -6.34 -14.02
CA LEU A 128 0.86 -7.66 -14.59
C LEU A 128 -0.41 -8.31 -15.12
N ARG A 129 -1.51 -8.26 -14.35
CA ARG A 129 -2.82 -8.77 -14.76
C ARG A 129 -3.37 -8.10 -16.02
N ARG A 130 -3.15 -6.78 -16.17
CA ARG A 130 -3.56 -6.05 -17.37
C ARG A 130 -2.70 -6.38 -18.60
N ARG A 131 -1.41 -6.67 -18.41
CA ARG A 131 -0.47 -6.95 -19.50
C ARG A 131 -0.50 -8.40 -19.97
N TYR A 132 -0.74 -9.33 -19.06
CA TYR A 132 -0.77 -10.77 -19.32
C TYR A 132 -2.08 -11.36 -18.77
N PRO A 133 -3.14 -11.47 -19.58
CA PRO A 133 -4.43 -11.97 -19.11
C PRO A 133 -4.37 -13.42 -18.61
N ASP A 134 -3.43 -14.22 -19.11
CA ASP A 134 -3.19 -15.60 -18.64
C ASP A 134 -2.78 -15.65 -17.16
N SER A 135 -2.23 -14.56 -16.63
CA SER A 135 -1.88 -14.45 -15.22
C SER A 135 -3.08 -14.46 -14.28
N LEU A 136 -4.29 -14.21 -14.80
CA LEU A 136 -5.55 -14.33 -14.05
C LEU A 136 -5.87 -15.78 -13.68
N ALA A 137 -5.44 -16.74 -14.50
CA ALA A 137 -5.69 -18.16 -14.30
C ALA A 137 -4.60 -18.83 -13.42
N LEU A 138 -3.52 -18.11 -13.09
CA LEU A 138 -2.45 -18.64 -12.25
C LEU A 138 -2.93 -18.71 -10.79
N ASN A 139 -3.08 -19.96 -10.31
CA ASN A 139 -3.25 -20.30 -8.91
C ASN A 139 -2.14 -21.27 -8.54
N GLN A 140 -1.09 -20.76 -7.90
CA GLN A 140 0.06 -21.56 -7.52
C GLN A 140 0.08 -21.76 -6.00
N HIS A 141 0.04 -23.03 -5.57
CA HIS A 141 -0.08 -23.44 -4.16
C HIS A 141 1.27 -23.68 -3.46
N ASP A 142 2.40 -23.64 -4.20
CA ASP A 142 3.75 -23.91 -3.69
C ASP A 142 4.68 -22.71 -3.80
N LEU A 143 4.21 -21.53 -3.37
CA LEU A 143 5.02 -20.30 -3.40
C LEU A 143 6.25 -20.36 -2.49
N TRP A 144 6.30 -21.33 -1.57
CA TRP A 144 7.35 -21.43 -0.56
C TRP A 144 8.76 -21.58 -1.12
N GLN A 145 8.91 -22.13 -2.33
CA GLN A 145 10.22 -22.29 -2.98
C GLN A 145 10.87 -20.95 -3.34
N VAL A 146 10.06 -19.90 -3.50
CA VAL A 146 10.47 -18.53 -3.83
C VAL A 146 10.35 -17.59 -2.61
N LYS A 147 9.92 -18.10 -1.45
CA LYS A 147 9.83 -17.33 -0.20
C LYS A 147 11.19 -17.21 0.48
N GLY A 148 11.39 -16.09 1.18
CA GLY A 148 12.59 -15.87 2.01
C GLY A 148 13.87 -15.53 1.25
N VAL A 149 13.81 -15.34 -0.08
CA VAL A 149 14.91 -14.70 -0.82
C VAL A 149 15.01 -13.25 -0.33
N ARG A 150 16.16 -12.86 0.20
CA ARG A 150 16.40 -11.47 0.56
C ARG A 150 16.31 -10.65 -0.73
N PRO A 151 15.48 -9.59 -0.78
CA PRO A 151 15.40 -8.72 -1.94
C PRO A 151 16.81 -8.32 -2.39
N SER A 152 17.23 -8.79 -3.57
CA SER A 152 18.58 -8.50 -4.10
C SER A 152 18.79 -7.01 -4.38
N HIS A 153 17.70 -6.25 -4.45
CA HIS A 153 17.69 -4.84 -4.78
C HIS A 153 17.71 -3.94 -3.53
N GLN A 154 18.81 -3.17 -3.38
CA GLN A 154 18.97 -2.17 -2.31
C GLN A 154 17.87 -1.09 -2.30
N PHE A 155 17.17 -0.89 -3.42
CA PHE A 155 16.13 0.14 -3.59
C PHE A 155 14.80 -0.16 -2.89
N TYR A 156 14.62 -1.36 -2.32
CA TYR A 156 13.38 -1.77 -1.66
C TYR A 156 13.34 -1.47 -0.15
N LYS A 157 14.36 -0.84 0.43
CA LYS A 157 14.31 -0.38 1.83
C LYS A 157 13.78 1.06 1.88
N TRP A 158 12.49 1.20 2.14
CA TRP A 158 11.96 2.47 2.63
C TRP A 158 12.24 2.53 4.14
N THR A 159 13.22 3.34 4.52
CA THR A 159 13.49 3.70 5.93
C THR A 159 12.37 4.52 6.53
#